data_AF-A0AAV2RWS8-F1
#
_entry.id   AF-A0AAV2RWS8-F1
#
_cell.length_a   1.000
_cell.length_b   1.000
_cell.length_c   1.000
_cell.angle_alpha   90.00
_cell.angle_beta   90.00
_cell.angle_gamma   90.00
#
_symmetry.space_group_name_H-M   'P 1'
#
loop_
_entity.id
_entity.type
_entity.pdbx_description
1 polymer ?
#
loop_
_entity_poly.entity_id
_entity_poly.type
_entity_poly.pdbx_seq_one_letter_code
_entity_poly.pdbx_strand_id
1 'polypeptide(L)'
;MAAYFSEDLLNSRYQSTKVHIVSQWLNMGAQRGEYYLQCPCYQDCYCTDWEEMPRIPLNFCMYPGELDMFVVHQPFEQYGVIVRWHCIECERELSCGFPPLGTL
;
A
#
# COMPACT_ATOMS: atom_id res chain seq x y z
N MET A 1 24.51 -6.01 4.67
CA MET A 1 24.64 -4.80 3.82
C MET A 1 23.22 -4.37 3.52
N ALA A 2 22.68 -3.36 4.22
CA ALA A 2 21.33 -2.88 3.91
C ALA A 2 21.40 -2.22 2.53
N ALA A 3 20.63 -2.73 1.56
CA ALA A 3 20.53 -2.11 0.26
C ALA A 3 19.88 -0.73 0.46
N TYR A 4 20.69 0.33 0.39
CA TYR A 4 20.20 1.70 0.47
C TYR A 4 19.79 2.11 -0.94
N PHE A 5 18.49 2.23 -1.18
CA PHE A 5 17.99 2.79 -2.44
C PHE A 5 18.38 4.27 -2.54
N SER A 6 18.61 4.75 -3.76
CA SER A 6 18.78 6.18 -3.97
C SER A 6 17.48 6.92 -3.67
N GLU A 7 17.59 8.18 -3.23
CA GLU A 7 16.43 9.03 -2.98
C GLU A 7 15.54 9.18 -4.23
N ASP A 8 16.15 9.30 -5.41
CA ASP A 8 15.45 9.34 -6.69
C ASP A 8 14.59 8.09 -6.94
N LEU A 9 15.11 6.91 -6.59
CA LEU A 9 14.39 5.65 -6.76
C LEU A 9 13.23 5.55 -5.76
N LEU A 10 13.44 5.91 -4.49
CA LEU A 10 12.37 5.94 -3.48
C LEU A 10 11.26 6.91 -3.88
N ASN A 11 11.62 8.11 -4.34
CA ASN A 11 10.67 9.11 -4.82
C ASN A 11 9.91 8.61 -6.06
N SER A 12 10.60 8.02 -7.04
CA SER A 12 9.97 7.44 -8.22
C SER A 12 8.95 6.35 -7.86
N ARG A 13 9.33 5.43 -6.97
CA ARG A 13 8.46 4.35 -6.47
C ARG A 13 7.26 4.90 -5.69
N TYR A 14 7.47 5.90 -4.85
CA TYR A 14 6.40 6.57 -4.12
C TYR A 14 5.39 7.23 -5.06
N GLN A 15 5.84 8.00 -6.06
CA GLN A 15 4.94 8.64 -7.03
C GLN A 15 4.20 7.61 -7.89
N SER A 16 4.88 6.57 -8.36
CA SER A 16 4.25 5.48 -9.13
C SER A 16 3.16 4.78 -8.32
N THR A 17 3.45 4.46 -7.06
CA THR A 17 2.49 3.82 -6.15
C THR A 17 1.31 4.74 -5.86
N LYS A 18 1.53 6.05 -5.67
CA LYS A 18 0.43 7.01 -5.50
C LYS A 18 -0.55 7.00 -6.66
N VAL A 19 -0.04 7.07 -7.89
CA VAL A 19 -0.86 7.02 -9.10
C VAL A 19 -1.63 5.71 -9.18
N HIS A 20 -0.97 4.60 -8.81
CA HIS A 20 -1.61 3.29 -8.81
C HIS A 20 -2.75 3.18 -7.79
N ILE A 21 -2.51 3.61 -6.54
CA ILE A 21 -3.53 3.62 -5.47
C ILE A 21 -4.76 4.43 -5.90
N VAL A 22 -4.54 5.63 -6.44
CA VAL A 22 -5.65 6.48 -6.92
C VAL A 22 -6.41 5.79 -8.04
N SER A 23 -5.72 5.19 -9.02
CA SER A 23 -6.35 4.45 -10.11
C SER A 23 -7.23 3.31 -9.61
N GLN A 24 -6.72 2.50 -8.68
CA GLN A 24 -7.48 1.38 -8.09
C GLN A 24 -8.67 1.86 -7.28
N TRP A 25 -8.47 2.87 -6.44
CA TRP A 25 -9.54 3.47 -5.65
C TRP A 25 -10.68 4.02 -6.53
N LEU A 26 -10.36 4.68 -7.64
CA LEU A 26 -11.35 5.13 -8.62
C LEU A 26 -12.09 3.95 -9.26
N ASN A 27 -11.39 2.88 -9.64
CA ASN A 27 -12.00 1.67 -10.20
C ASN A 27 -12.91 0.93 -9.20
N MET A 28 -12.64 1.07 -7.90
CA MET A 28 -13.46 0.54 -6.80
C MET A 28 -14.68 1.43 -6.49
N GLY A 29 -14.91 2.52 -7.23
CA GLY A 29 -16.07 3.39 -7.07
C GLY A 29 -15.82 4.66 -6.27
N ALA A 30 -14.56 4.99 -5.95
CA ALA A 30 -14.14 6.25 -5.34
C ALA A 30 -14.83 6.59 -4.01
N GLN A 31 -15.12 5.57 -3.19
CA GLN A 31 -15.77 5.77 -1.90
C GLN A 31 -14.78 6.34 -0.87
N ARG A 32 -15.28 7.18 0.05
CA ARG A 32 -14.47 7.66 1.17
C ARG A 32 -14.35 6.55 2.21
N GLY A 33 -13.22 6.48 2.89
CA GLY A 33 -13.02 5.49 3.94
C GLY A 33 -11.57 5.09 4.11
N GLU A 34 -11.39 4.05 4.91
CA GLU A 34 -10.10 3.43 5.16
C GLU A 34 -9.92 2.22 4.25
N TYR A 35 -8.70 2.06 3.72
CA TYR A 35 -8.34 1.02 2.79
C TYR A 35 -7.03 0.36 3.18
N TYR A 36 -6.96 -0.95 3.02
CA TYR A 36 -5.73 -1.71 3.21
C TYR A 36 -5.02 -1.93 1.88
N LEU A 37 -3.76 -1.53 1.81
CA LEU A 37 -2.87 -1.82 0.69
C LEU A 37 -2.52 -3.30 0.74
N GLN A 38 -2.81 -4.01 -0.34
CA GLN A 38 -2.50 -5.43 -0.46
C GLN A 38 -1.47 -5.64 -1.57
N CYS A 39 -0.33 -6.24 -1.21
CA CYS A 39 0.68 -6.62 -2.19
C CYS A 39 0.16 -7.72 -3.13
N PRO A 40 0.73 -7.85 -4.35
CA PRO A 40 0.30 -8.85 -5.35
C PRO A 40 0.53 -10.30 -4.93
N CYS A 41 1.19 -10.54 -3.78
CA CYS A 41 1.28 -11.84 -3.13
C CYS A 41 -0.02 -12.25 -2.40
N TYR A 42 -1.03 -11.37 -2.35
CA TYR A 42 -2.31 -11.57 -1.66
C TYR A 42 -2.18 -11.94 -0.19
N GLN A 43 -1.16 -11.38 0.48
CA GLN A 43 -1.03 -11.52 1.93
C GLN A 43 -2.19 -10.79 2.61
N ASP A 44 -2.84 -11.44 3.56
CA ASP A 44 -3.99 -10.90 4.30
C ASP A 44 -3.86 -11.24 5.78
N CYS A 45 -4.49 -10.44 6.64
CA CYS A 45 -4.50 -10.69 8.08
C CYS A 45 -5.57 -11.71 8.49
N TYR A 46 -6.61 -11.89 7.68
CA TYR A 46 -7.80 -12.72 7.94
C TYR A 46 -8.57 -12.37 9.23
N CYS A 47 -8.30 -11.19 9.76
CA CYS A 47 -8.85 -10.69 11.01
C CYS A 47 -9.97 -9.69 10.78
N THR A 48 -9.93 -8.95 9.65
CA THR A 48 -10.98 -8.05 9.19
C THR A 48 -11.56 -8.53 7.87
N ASP A 49 -12.88 -8.41 7.70
CA ASP A 49 -13.53 -8.78 6.45
C ASP A 49 -13.31 -7.73 5.34
N TRP A 50 -13.39 -8.16 4.08
CA TRP A 50 -13.18 -7.30 2.90
C TRP A 50 -14.29 -6.27 2.71
N GLU A 51 -15.47 -6.52 3.28
CA GLU A 51 -16.60 -5.58 3.27
C GLU A 51 -16.39 -4.46 4.30
N GLU A 52 -15.83 -4.79 5.46
CA GLU A 52 -15.56 -3.82 6.54
C GLU A 52 -14.33 -2.97 6.23
N MET A 53 -13.30 -3.58 5.65
CA MET A 53 -12.05 -2.90 5.32
C MET A 53 -11.61 -3.23 3.90
N PRO A 54 -12.03 -2.49 2.87
CA PRO A 54 -11.69 -2.81 1.49
C PRO A 54 -10.17 -2.79 1.23
N ARG A 55 -9.69 -3.73 0.42
CA ARG A 55 -8.27 -3.81 0.03
C ARG A 55 -8.05 -3.15 -1.33
N ILE A 56 -7.02 -2.30 -1.42
CA ILE A 56 -6.50 -1.75 -2.68
C ILE A 56 -5.36 -2.67 -3.14
N PRO A 57 -5.54 -3.46 -4.21
CA PRO A 57 -4.50 -4.34 -4.72
C PRO A 57 -3.42 -3.52 -5.42
N LEU A 58 -2.16 -3.73 -5.04
CA LEU A 58 -1.00 -3.14 -5.71
C LEU A 58 -0.48 -4.07 -6.81
N ASN A 59 -0.01 -3.50 -7.91
CA ASN A 59 0.64 -4.23 -9.00
C ASN A 59 2.08 -4.64 -8.70
N PHE A 60 2.73 -4.02 -7.72
CA PHE A 60 4.04 -4.42 -7.20
C PHE A 60 4.05 -4.26 -5.67
N CYS A 61 4.92 -5.00 -4.98
CA CYS A 61 5.11 -4.80 -3.55
C CYS A 61 6.20 -3.77 -3.28
N MET A 62 5.94 -2.93 -2.29
CA MET A 62 6.92 -2.02 -1.71
C MET A 62 7.55 -2.63 -0.47
N TYR A 63 8.71 -2.13 -0.07
CA TYR A 63 9.25 -2.46 1.25
C TYR A 63 8.33 -1.86 2.34
N PRO A 64 8.24 -2.48 3.53
CA PRO A 64 7.41 -1.97 4.62
C PRO A 64 7.73 -0.51 4.95
N GLY A 65 9.01 -0.16 5.04
CA GLY A 65 9.45 1.22 5.29
C GLY A 65 9.13 2.22 4.18
N GLU A 66 8.90 1.77 2.94
CA GLU A 66 8.38 2.65 1.89
C GLU A 66 6.86 2.86 2.07
N LEU A 67 6.14 1.85 2.55
CA LEU A 67 4.69 1.93 2.80
C LEU A 67 4.35 2.79 4.01
N ASP A 68 5.26 2.91 4.98
CA ASP A 68 5.14 3.81 6.12
C ASP A 68 4.90 5.27 5.71
N MET A 69 5.47 5.69 4.56
CA MET A 69 5.23 7.04 4.02
C MET A 69 3.73 7.32 3.81
N PHE A 70 2.96 6.30 3.42
CA PHE A 70 1.52 6.44 3.20
C PHE A 70 0.73 6.47 4.51
N VAL A 71 1.20 5.78 5.55
CA VAL A 71 0.59 5.78 6.88
C VAL A 71 0.86 7.08 7.61
N VAL A 72 2.08 7.61 7.51
CA VAL A 72 2.52 8.82 8.21
C VAL A 72 2.01 10.09 7.53
N HIS A 73 2.15 10.19 6.20
CA HIS A 73 1.82 11.43 5.49
C HIS A 73 0.38 11.48 4.95
N GLN A 74 -0.33 10.35 4.93
CA GLN A 74 -1.72 10.24 4.48
C GLN A 74 -2.04 11.09 3.24
N PRO A 75 -1.35 10.89 2.10
CA PRO A 75 -1.40 11.80 0.95
C PRO A 75 -2.76 11.90 0.27
N PHE A 76 -3.71 11.03 0.65
CA PHE A 76 -5.07 10.96 0.11
C PHE A 76 -6.14 11.45 1.09
N GLU A 77 -5.75 11.95 2.27
CA GLU A 77 -6.69 12.45 3.28
C GLU A 77 -7.57 13.58 2.74
N GLN A 78 -7.02 14.41 1.85
CA GLN A 78 -7.78 15.45 1.12
C GLN A 78 -8.96 14.91 0.29
N TYR A 79 -8.93 13.63 -0.08
CA TYR A 79 -10.01 12.93 -0.77
C TYR A 79 -10.95 12.17 0.19
N GLY A 80 -10.68 12.22 1.50
CA GLY A 80 -11.37 11.42 2.52
C GLY A 80 -10.95 9.94 2.49
N VAL A 81 -9.72 9.66 2.07
CA VAL A 81 -9.19 8.30 1.93
C VAL A 81 -7.97 8.15 2.84
N ILE A 82 -8.01 7.14 3.70
CA ILE A 82 -6.90 6.74 4.56
C ILE A 82 -6.41 5.39 4.06
N VAL A 83 -5.09 5.22 3.95
CA VAL A 83 -4.50 3.95 3.53
C VAL A 83 -3.59 3.39 4.62
N ARG A 84 -3.60 2.06 4.76
CA ARG A 84 -2.70 1.33 5.67
C ARG A 84 -2.14 0.10 4.98
N TRP A 85 -0.97 -0.36 5.43
CA TRP A 85 -0.33 -1.57 4.89
C TRP A 85 -0.19 -2.69 5.92
N HIS A 86 -0.62 -2.44 7.15
CA HIS A 86 -0.73 -3.42 8.22
C HIS A 86 -2.15 -3.40 8.76
N CYS A 87 -2.61 -4.52 9.31
CA CYS A 87 -3.90 -4.53 9.99
C CYS A 87 -3.81 -3.81 11.33
N ILE A 88 -4.88 -3.10 11.72
CA ILE A 88 -4.99 -2.46 13.03
C ILE A 88 -5.30 -3.48 14.14
N GLU A 89 -6.05 -4.55 13.86
CA GLU A 89 -6.55 -5.45 14.90
C GLU A 89 -5.50 -6.44 15.42
N CYS A 90 -4.75 -7.04 14.49
CA CYS A 90 -3.75 -8.06 14.83
C CYS A 90 -2.32 -7.64 14.47
N GLU A 91 -2.14 -6.39 14.01
CA GLU A 91 -0.84 -5.79 13.67
C GLU A 91 -0.04 -6.56 12.60
N ARG A 92 -0.67 -7.49 11.87
CA ARG A 92 -0.02 -8.25 10.81
C ARG A 92 0.20 -7.38 9.58
N GLU A 93 1.39 -7.53 9.00
CA GLU A 93 1.75 -6.91 7.73
C GLU A 93 0.98 -7.55 6.57
N LEU A 94 0.43 -6.70 5.69
CA LEU A 94 -0.24 -7.09 4.44
C LEU A 94 0.71 -6.97 3.23
N SER A 95 1.99 -6.72 3.50
CA SER A 95 3.06 -6.63 2.53
C SER A 95 3.97 -7.86 2.65
N CYS A 96 4.44 -8.40 1.51
CA CYS A 96 5.44 -9.49 1.51
C CYS A 96 6.89 -8.98 1.57
N GLY A 97 7.08 -7.67 1.71
CA GLY A 97 8.37 -7.05 2.01
C GLY A 97 9.47 -7.16 0.96
N PHE A 98 9.17 -7.66 -0.24
CA PHE A 98 10.11 -7.65 -1.36
C PHE A 98 9.37 -7.46 -2.68
N PRO A 99 9.80 -6.52 -3.55
CA PRO A 99 9.38 -6.59 -4.95
C PRO A 99 9.82 -7.95 -5.51
N PRO A 100 8.98 -8.68 -6.28
CA PRO A 100 9.46 -9.86 -6.97
C PRO A 100 10.72 -9.49 -7.75
N LEU A 101 11.80 -10.28 -7.63
CA LEU A 101 13.13 -10.06 -8.21
C LEU A 101 13.16 -10.07 -9.76
N GLY A 102 12.04 -9.78 -10.42
CA GLY A 102 11.92 -9.69 -11.87
C GLY A 102 11.80 -8.25 -12.32
N THR A 103 12.72 -7.84 -13.19
CA THR A 103 12.86 -6.55 -13.90
C THR A 103 13.45 -5.39 -13.10
N LEU A 104 14.76 -5.49 -12.84
CA LEU A 104 15.70 -4.39 -13.09
C LEU A 104 16.36 -4.63 -14.45
#